data_AF-A0A523S946-F1
#
_entry.id   AF-A0A523S946-F1
#
_cell.length_a   1.000
_cell.length_b   1.000
_cell.length_c   1.000
_cell.angle_alpha   90.00
_cell.angle_beta   90.00
_cell.angle_gamma   90.00
#
_symmetry.space_group_name_H-M   'P 1'
#
loop_
_entity.id
_entity.type
_entity.pdbx_description
1 polymer ?
#
loop_
_entity_poly.entity_id
_entity_poly.type
_entity_poly.pdbx_seq_one_letter_code
_entity_poly.pdbx_strand_id
1 'polypeptide(L)'
;SAVHIKPTFLEMIGPRHLDNGFLQRIKDLSLKGGSLYMAHFLTRERLRVRPKYQRDDYRYEDYGSFTGPFYPMESRELYFEHVTEVLGHQRNLTIPPERAMYGMVASETYAECHPQCTRPGLHINGPMFMLVPTPQYNVDGVEGMEDKAKWDEYMRVALSQIVDNLDSDNLVRIFSDGPWDQEFRNTGMLGGSWYGLRCDRDEWWNERPLPELARFRVPDIDGLYLSHQSSAHPGGLCLMAVGYNLMHILIEDGIAEPGDWWYASPWYIPEEGKISAIPRRPESVATR
;
A
#
# COMPACT_ATOMS: atom_id res chain seq x y z
N SER A 1 4.77 15.13 -0.70
CA SER A 1 6.14 14.58 -0.88
C SER A 1 6.04 13.08 -1.05
N ALA A 2 6.67 12.52 -2.08
CA ALA A 2 6.79 11.07 -2.27
C ALA A 2 7.87 10.43 -1.37
N VAL A 3 8.55 11.24 -0.53
CA VAL A 3 9.58 10.80 0.40
C VAL A 3 8.95 10.46 1.75
N HIS A 4 9.40 9.37 2.38
CA HIS A 4 8.88 8.93 3.65
C HIS A 4 9.15 9.97 4.77
N ILE A 5 8.30 9.97 5.79
CA ILE A 5 8.27 10.98 6.85
C ILE A 5 9.55 10.96 7.67
N LYS A 6 10.00 9.77 8.09
CA LYS A 6 11.25 9.59 8.84
C LYS A 6 12.47 10.18 8.11
N PRO A 7 12.86 9.75 6.90
CA PRO A 7 14.03 10.31 6.22
C PRO A 7 13.87 11.81 5.91
N THR A 8 12.65 12.29 5.66
CA THR A 8 12.40 13.74 5.49
C THR A 8 12.87 14.54 6.71
N PHE A 9 12.50 14.12 7.91
CA PHE A 9 12.85 14.85 9.14
C PHE A 9 14.22 14.49 9.69
N LEU A 10 14.59 13.20 9.68
CA LEU A 10 15.83 12.71 10.30
C LEU A 10 17.07 12.97 9.46
N GLU A 11 16.93 13.09 8.14
CA GLU A 11 18.06 13.22 7.21
C GLU A 11 17.99 14.51 6.40
N MET A 12 16.89 14.74 5.66
CA MET A 12 16.81 15.90 4.74
C MET A 12 16.76 17.23 5.48
N ILE A 13 15.84 17.38 6.44
CA ILE A 13 15.79 18.56 7.33
C ILE A 13 16.89 18.43 8.38
N GLY A 14 16.94 17.27 9.03
CA GLY A 14 17.99 16.90 9.96
C GLY A 14 17.79 17.43 11.40
N PRO A 15 18.39 16.76 12.41
CA PRO A 15 18.13 17.03 13.82
C PRO A 15 18.44 18.45 14.30
N ARG A 16 19.34 19.17 13.63
CA ARG A 16 19.77 20.52 14.03
C ARG A 16 18.70 21.58 13.81
N HIS A 17 17.66 21.26 13.03
CA HIS A 17 16.61 22.18 12.62
C HIS A 17 15.25 21.83 13.25
N LEU A 18 15.22 20.87 14.18
CA LEU A 18 14.00 20.37 14.78
C LEU A 18 14.07 20.48 16.32
N ASP A 19 12.95 20.80 16.95
CA ASP A 19 12.80 20.61 18.40
C ASP A 19 13.09 19.14 18.75
N ASN A 20 13.88 18.93 19.81
CA ASN A 20 14.18 17.61 20.36
C ASN A 20 12.92 16.78 20.65
N GLY A 21 11.85 17.41 21.16
CA GLY A 21 10.58 16.74 21.45
C GLY A 21 9.91 16.22 20.18
N PHE A 22 9.84 17.06 19.15
CA PHE A 22 9.29 16.68 17.85
C PHE A 22 10.16 15.63 17.15
N LEU A 23 11.48 15.81 17.17
CA LEU A 23 12.45 14.84 16.66
C LEU A 23 12.26 13.46 17.30
N GLN A 24 12.03 13.41 18.62
CA GLN A 24 11.78 12.15 19.30
C GLN A 24 10.47 11.50 18.82
N ARG A 25 9.39 12.25 18.68
CA ARG A 25 8.11 11.72 18.14
C ARG A 25 8.28 11.16 16.73
N ILE A 26 9.05 11.82 15.86
CA ILE A 26 9.39 11.29 14.52
C ILE A 26 10.17 9.97 14.61
N LYS A 27 11.13 9.86 15.53
CA LYS A 27 11.87 8.60 15.77
C LYS A 27 10.95 7.49 16.27
N ASP A 28 9.96 7.84 17.09
CA ASP A 28 9.03 6.89 17.72
C ASP A 28 7.94 6.38 16.78
N LEU A 29 7.69 7.05 15.65
CA LEU A 29 6.77 6.56 14.60
C LEU A 29 7.10 5.10 14.24
N SER A 30 6.12 4.22 14.30
CA SER A 30 6.36 2.79 14.15
C SER A 30 6.21 2.36 12.69
N LEU A 31 7.11 1.49 12.20
CA LEU A 31 6.90 0.78 10.92
C LEU A 31 6.39 -0.65 11.14
N LYS A 32 5.98 -1.03 12.37
CA LYS A 32 5.47 -2.37 12.70
C LYS A 32 4.06 -2.67 12.15
N GLY A 33 3.66 -2.00 11.07
CA GLY A 33 2.38 -2.23 10.37
C GLY A 33 2.41 -3.40 9.39
N GLY A 34 3.56 -4.07 9.24
CA GLY A 34 3.79 -5.09 8.24
C GLY A 34 4.15 -4.51 6.88
N SER A 35 4.62 -5.40 6.02
CA SER A 35 5.11 -5.15 4.67
C SER A 35 4.55 -6.19 3.71
N LEU A 36 4.88 -6.11 2.42
CA LEU A 36 4.41 -7.07 1.42
C LEU A 36 5.59 -7.78 0.76
N TYR A 37 5.48 -9.09 0.58
CA TYR A 37 6.23 -9.81 -0.45
C TYR A 37 5.34 -9.88 -1.69
N MET A 38 5.81 -9.39 -2.82
CA MET A 38 5.04 -9.34 -4.06
C MET A 38 5.66 -10.26 -5.12
N ALA A 39 4.84 -10.93 -5.91
CA ALA A 39 5.26 -11.76 -7.03
C ALA A 39 4.33 -11.60 -8.23
N HIS A 40 4.91 -11.45 -9.42
CA HIS A 40 4.22 -11.57 -10.70
C HIS A 40 4.67 -12.86 -11.39
N PHE A 41 3.74 -13.53 -12.07
CA PHE A 41 4.00 -14.77 -12.79
C PHE A 41 3.81 -14.56 -14.29
N LEU A 42 4.86 -14.78 -15.06
CA LEU A 42 4.81 -14.79 -16.52
C LEU A 42 4.59 -16.23 -17.00
N THR A 43 3.51 -16.47 -17.73
CA THR A 43 3.10 -17.81 -18.19
C THR A 43 2.91 -17.86 -19.71
N ARG A 44 2.90 -19.07 -20.29
CA ARG A 44 2.64 -19.30 -21.73
C ARG A 44 1.16 -19.41 -22.06
N GLU A 45 0.40 -19.94 -21.12
CA GLU A 45 -1.05 -20.09 -21.14
C GLU A 45 -1.66 -19.25 -20.01
N ARG A 46 -2.93 -18.85 -20.16
CA ARG A 46 -3.71 -18.27 -19.06
C ARG A 46 -3.79 -19.27 -17.90
N LEU A 47 -3.85 -18.75 -16.68
CA LEU A 47 -4.03 -19.59 -15.50
C LEU A 47 -5.41 -20.23 -15.50
N ARG A 48 -5.46 -21.55 -15.31
CA ARG A 48 -6.71 -22.33 -15.22
C ARG A 48 -7.08 -22.54 -13.77
N VAL A 49 -8.24 -22.02 -13.37
CA VAL A 49 -8.79 -22.23 -12.04
C VAL A 49 -9.22 -23.69 -11.90
N ARG A 50 -8.84 -24.34 -10.79
CA ARG A 50 -9.23 -25.73 -10.53
C ARG A 50 -10.76 -25.87 -10.43
N PRO A 51 -11.36 -27.01 -10.85
CA PRO A 51 -12.82 -27.21 -10.86
C PRO A 51 -13.54 -26.86 -9.56
N LYS A 52 -12.92 -27.14 -8.40
CA LYS A 52 -13.48 -26.84 -7.07
C LYS A 52 -13.76 -25.33 -6.84
N TYR A 53 -13.01 -24.45 -7.49
CA TYR A 53 -13.09 -22.99 -7.30
C TYR A 53 -13.75 -22.28 -8.48
N GLN A 54 -14.24 -23.02 -9.47
CA GLN A 54 -14.98 -22.47 -10.60
C GLN A 54 -16.41 -22.14 -10.17
N ARG A 55 -16.94 -21.01 -10.67
CA ARG A 55 -18.36 -20.70 -10.58
C ARG A 55 -19.14 -21.51 -11.61
N ASP A 56 -20.45 -21.66 -11.43
CA ASP A 56 -21.31 -22.39 -12.37
C ASP A 56 -21.31 -21.76 -13.78
N ASP A 57 -21.11 -20.44 -13.85
CA ASP A 57 -20.97 -19.65 -15.07
C ASP A 57 -19.51 -19.49 -15.52
N TYR A 58 -18.57 -20.24 -14.94
CA TYR A 58 -17.18 -20.21 -15.38
C TYR A 58 -17.06 -20.66 -16.84
N ARG A 59 -16.37 -19.84 -17.61
CA ARG A 59 -16.04 -20.07 -19.02
C ARG A 59 -14.59 -19.64 -19.16
N TYR A 60 -13.70 -20.59 -19.46
CA TYR A 60 -12.27 -20.28 -19.54
C TYR A 60 -11.97 -19.23 -20.62
N GLU A 61 -12.82 -19.20 -21.66
CA GLU A 61 -12.75 -18.27 -22.77
C GLU A 61 -13.27 -16.86 -22.40
N ASP A 62 -14.28 -16.76 -21.52
CA ASP A 62 -14.95 -15.49 -21.15
C ASP A 62 -14.38 -14.85 -19.88
N TYR A 63 -14.01 -15.68 -18.90
CA TYR A 63 -13.26 -15.27 -17.71
C TYR A 63 -11.79 -15.17 -18.12
N GLY A 64 -11.43 -14.12 -18.86
CA GLY A 64 -10.06 -13.91 -19.38
C GLY A 64 -8.99 -14.15 -18.30
N SER A 65 -8.88 -13.21 -17.35
CA SER A 65 -7.93 -13.25 -16.25
C SER A 65 -8.39 -14.04 -15.03
N PHE A 66 -7.45 -14.58 -14.24
CA PHE A 66 -7.73 -15.03 -12.87
C PHE A 66 -8.33 -13.86 -12.06
N THR A 67 -9.60 -13.96 -11.64
CA THR A 67 -10.29 -12.92 -10.84
C THR A 67 -10.56 -13.42 -9.43
N GLY A 68 -9.68 -13.12 -8.47
CA GLY A 68 -9.88 -13.50 -7.08
C GLY A 68 -8.98 -12.68 -6.16
N PRO A 69 -9.53 -11.81 -5.29
CA PRO A 69 -8.70 -10.84 -4.58
C PRO A 69 -7.94 -11.46 -3.42
N PHE A 70 -8.46 -12.52 -2.77
CA PHE A 70 -7.88 -13.11 -1.55
C PHE A 70 -8.15 -14.62 -1.41
N TYR A 71 -7.15 -15.38 -0.95
CA TYR A 71 -7.25 -16.81 -0.64
C TYR A 71 -6.20 -17.23 0.41
N PRO A 72 -6.46 -18.25 1.25
CA PRO A 72 -7.76 -18.81 1.56
C PRO A 72 -8.55 -17.89 2.49
N MET A 73 -9.89 -17.91 2.38
CA MET A 73 -10.79 -17.08 3.19
C MET A 73 -11.79 -17.93 4.00
N GLU A 74 -11.49 -19.22 4.17
CA GLU A 74 -12.38 -20.22 4.78
C GLU A 74 -12.31 -20.25 6.32
N SER A 75 -11.28 -19.64 6.93
CA SER A 75 -11.06 -19.65 8.37
C SER A 75 -10.43 -18.33 8.84
N ARG A 76 -10.96 -17.80 9.94
CA ARG A 76 -10.40 -16.61 10.59
C ARG A 76 -9.14 -16.95 11.40
N GLU A 77 -9.01 -18.20 11.82
CA GLU A 77 -7.84 -18.73 12.51
C GLU A 77 -6.59 -18.62 11.63
N LEU A 78 -6.69 -18.92 10.33
CA LEU A 78 -5.60 -18.73 9.36
C LEU A 78 -5.16 -17.26 9.26
N TYR A 79 -6.14 -16.34 9.17
CA TYR A 79 -5.86 -14.90 9.18
C TYR A 79 -5.11 -14.48 10.45
N PHE A 80 -5.57 -14.95 11.62
CA PHE A 80 -4.93 -14.61 12.89
C PHE A 80 -3.56 -15.26 13.06
N GLU A 81 -3.35 -16.49 12.58
CA GLU A 81 -2.06 -17.15 12.56
C GLU A 81 -1.06 -16.30 11.77
N HIS A 82 -1.43 -15.90 10.55
CA HIS A 82 -0.61 -15.08 9.66
C HIS A 82 -0.28 -13.73 10.31
N VAL A 83 -1.29 -13.02 10.79
CA VAL A 83 -1.11 -11.71 11.43
C VAL A 83 -0.32 -11.82 12.74
N THR A 84 -0.46 -12.92 13.48
CA THR A 84 0.31 -13.15 14.72
C THR A 84 1.79 -13.32 14.41
N GLU A 85 2.16 -14.06 13.38
CA GLU A 85 3.56 -14.18 12.95
C GLU A 85 4.14 -12.84 12.50
N VAL A 86 3.40 -12.13 11.66
CA VAL A 86 3.90 -10.91 11.01
C VAL A 86 3.87 -9.69 11.94
N LEU A 87 2.72 -9.38 12.54
CA LEU A 87 2.55 -8.17 13.35
C LEU A 87 2.90 -8.40 14.82
N GLY A 88 2.61 -9.60 15.35
CA GLY A 88 2.87 -9.94 16.75
C GLY A 88 4.32 -10.34 17.00
N HIS A 89 4.77 -11.40 16.32
CA HIS A 89 6.11 -11.96 16.50
C HIS A 89 7.18 -11.33 15.63
N GLN A 90 6.79 -10.60 14.57
CA GLN A 90 7.70 -10.03 13.58
C GLN A 90 8.65 -11.08 12.99
N ARG A 91 8.12 -12.24 12.63
CA ARG A 91 8.90 -13.35 12.04
C ARG A 91 8.38 -13.72 10.66
N ASN A 92 9.26 -14.34 9.87
CA ASN A 92 8.88 -14.95 8.61
C ASN A 92 7.77 -15.99 8.78
N LEU A 93 6.96 -16.19 7.73
CA LEU A 93 5.85 -17.13 7.77
C LEU A 93 6.32 -18.57 8.05
N THR A 94 5.74 -19.22 9.06
CA THR A 94 5.89 -20.66 9.29
C THR A 94 4.69 -21.46 8.80
N ILE A 95 3.59 -20.77 8.47
CA ILE A 95 2.43 -21.36 7.80
C ILE A 95 2.90 -22.02 6.49
N PRO A 96 2.51 -23.27 6.20
CA PRO A 96 2.81 -23.91 4.92
C PRO A 96 2.17 -23.14 3.74
N PRO A 97 2.82 -23.07 2.57
CA PRO A 97 2.31 -22.31 1.42
C PRO A 97 0.90 -22.75 0.98
N GLU A 98 0.52 -24.00 1.20
CA GLU A 98 -0.80 -24.54 0.86
C GLU A 98 -1.95 -23.88 1.64
N ARG A 99 -1.64 -23.26 2.79
CA ARG A 99 -2.59 -22.60 3.69
C ARG A 99 -2.31 -21.10 3.83
N ALA A 100 -1.29 -20.59 3.15
CA ALA A 100 -0.85 -19.21 3.29
C ALA A 100 -1.87 -18.24 2.71
N MET A 101 -2.18 -17.18 3.47
CA MET A 101 -3.07 -16.13 3.00
C MET A 101 -2.33 -15.18 2.07
N TYR A 102 -2.89 -14.98 0.90
CA TYR A 102 -2.43 -13.99 -0.06
C TYR A 102 -3.58 -13.22 -0.64
N GLY A 103 -3.26 -12.04 -1.16
CA GLY A 103 -4.10 -11.36 -2.12
C GLY A 103 -3.49 -11.40 -3.52
N MET A 104 -4.31 -11.25 -4.54
CA MET A 104 -3.84 -11.18 -5.92
C MET A 104 -4.70 -10.22 -6.74
N VAL A 105 -4.04 -9.33 -7.48
CA VAL A 105 -4.69 -8.51 -8.50
C VAL A 105 -4.89 -9.36 -9.75
N ALA A 106 -6.02 -9.15 -10.43
CA ALA A 106 -6.35 -9.90 -11.63
C ALA A 106 -5.23 -9.84 -12.68
N SER A 107 -5.11 -10.89 -13.50
CA SER A 107 -4.27 -10.83 -14.71
C SER A 107 -4.91 -9.97 -15.81
N GLU A 108 -4.22 -9.75 -16.93
CA GLU A 108 -4.77 -9.10 -18.13
C GLU A 108 -5.47 -7.74 -17.86
N THR A 109 -4.96 -6.95 -16.92
CA THR A 109 -5.51 -5.64 -16.53
C THR A 109 -5.36 -4.55 -17.60
N TYR A 110 -4.68 -4.86 -18.70
CA TYR A 110 -4.45 -3.97 -19.83
C TYR A 110 -5.05 -4.58 -21.10
N ALA A 111 -5.53 -3.72 -21.99
CA ALA A 111 -6.03 -4.16 -23.30
C ALA A 111 -4.94 -4.93 -24.06
N GLU A 112 -5.34 -5.95 -24.84
CA GLU A 112 -4.39 -6.78 -25.61
C GLU A 112 -3.53 -5.96 -26.58
N CYS A 113 -4.09 -4.86 -27.10
CA CYS A 113 -3.41 -3.93 -27.98
C CYS A 113 -2.48 -2.94 -27.25
N HIS A 114 -2.42 -2.97 -25.91
CA HIS A 114 -1.62 -2.03 -25.15
C HIS A 114 -0.12 -2.33 -25.33
N PRO A 115 0.64 -1.45 -26.01
CA PRO A 115 2.00 -1.76 -26.50
C PRO A 115 3.03 -1.96 -25.39
N GLN A 116 2.72 -1.55 -24.16
CA GLN A 116 3.60 -1.70 -22.99
C GLN A 116 3.37 -3.01 -22.21
N CYS A 117 2.30 -3.77 -22.51
CA CYS A 117 1.81 -4.82 -21.60
C CYS A 117 1.68 -6.21 -22.24
N THR A 118 1.84 -6.35 -23.55
CA THR A 118 1.66 -7.63 -24.22
C THR A 118 2.88 -8.06 -25.02
N ARG A 119 3.39 -9.25 -24.71
CA ARG A 119 4.27 -10.01 -25.60
C ARG A 119 3.40 -11.15 -26.18
N PRO A 120 3.32 -11.30 -27.51
CA PRO A 120 2.50 -12.34 -28.11
C PRO A 120 2.80 -13.73 -27.52
N GLY A 121 1.76 -14.46 -27.11
CA GLY A 121 1.87 -15.81 -26.54
C GLY A 121 2.39 -15.87 -25.10
N LEU A 122 2.38 -14.75 -24.37
CA LEU A 122 2.73 -14.72 -22.94
C LEU A 122 1.70 -13.93 -22.14
N HIS A 123 1.42 -14.38 -20.93
CA HIS A 123 0.45 -13.78 -20.02
C HIS A 123 1.15 -13.37 -18.72
N ILE A 124 0.95 -12.12 -18.29
CA ILE A 124 1.40 -11.64 -16.99
C ILE A 124 0.26 -11.75 -15.98
N ASN A 125 0.56 -12.35 -14.82
CA ASN A 125 -0.40 -12.59 -13.75
C ASN A 125 0.06 -11.91 -12.46
N GLY A 126 -0.87 -11.27 -11.75
CA GLY A 126 -0.61 -10.61 -10.48
C GLY A 126 -0.55 -9.07 -10.58
N PRO A 127 -0.01 -8.39 -9.55
CA PRO A 127 0.78 -8.98 -8.46
C PRO A 127 -0.05 -9.87 -7.53
N MET A 128 0.53 -10.99 -7.13
CA MET A 128 0.19 -11.71 -5.90
C MET A 128 1.00 -11.09 -4.76
N PHE A 129 0.39 -10.89 -3.60
CA PHE A 129 1.02 -10.26 -2.44
C PHE A 129 0.68 -11.00 -1.15
N MET A 130 1.66 -11.12 -0.26
CA MET A 130 1.49 -11.66 1.08
C MET A 130 1.98 -10.66 2.12
N LEU A 131 1.25 -10.54 3.23
CA LEU A 131 1.69 -9.77 4.38
C LEU A 131 2.92 -10.45 4.99
N VAL A 132 4.00 -9.70 5.21
CA VAL A 132 5.26 -10.18 5.78
C VAL A 132 5.82 -9.15 6.76
N PRO A 133 6.77 -9.51 7.65
CA PRO A 133 7.33 -8.54 8.58
C PRO A 133 8.02 -7.39 7.88
N THR A 134 8.02 -6.24 8.53
CA THR A 134 8.87 -5.11 8.14
C THR A 134 10.33 -5.49 8.39
N PRO A 135 11.27 -5.34 7.42
CA PRO A 135 12.64 -5.81 7.53
C PRO A 135 13.37 -5.38 8.80
N GLN A 136 13.23 -4.12 9.19
CA GLN A 136 13.89 -3.54 10.36
C GLN A 136 13.42 -4.16 11.70
N TYR A 137 12.26 -4.80 11.70
CA TYR A 137 11.67 -5.43 12.89
C TYR A 137 11.66 -6.95 12.82
N ASN A 138 12.05 -7.53 11.68
CA ASN A 138 12.10 -8.98 11.51
C ASN A 138 13.11 -9.59 12.50
N VAL A 139 12.71 -10.62 13.26
CA VAL A 139 13.56 -11.31 14.23
C VAL A 139 14.76 -11.99 13.58
N ASP A 140 14.65 -12.34 12.29
CA ASP A 140 15.73 -12.91 11.48
C ASP A 140 16.64 -11.82 10.87
N GLY A 141 16.36 -10.54 11.15
CA GLY A 141 17.08 -9.39 10.61
C GLY A 141 16.54 -8.89 9.27
N VAL A 142 17.13 -7.78 8.79
CA VAL A 142 16.71 -7.08 7.55
C VAL A 142 16.79 -7.98 6.31
N GLU A 143 17.75 -8.90 6.30
CA GLU A 143 17.97 -9.88 5.23
C GLU A 143 17.17 -11.17 5.42
N GLY A 144 16.28 -11.26 6.43
CA GLY A 144 15.54 -12.48 6.75
C GLY A 144 14.67 -13.03 5.60
N MET A 145 14.45 -12.27 4.53
CA MET A 145 13.74 -12.69 3.32
C MET A 145 14.58 -12.60 2.03
N GLU A 146 15.91 -12.59 2.12
CA GLU A 146 16.80 -12.45 0.94
C GLU A 146 16.78 -13.66 -0.01
N ASP A 147 16.45 -14.86 0.51
CA ASP A 147 16.33 -16.08 -0.29
C ASP A 147 15.07 -16.03 -1.17
N LYS A 148 15.21 -15.32 -2.30
CA LYS A 148 14.13 -15.15 -3.28
C LYS A 148 13.66 -16.46 -3.87
N ALA A 149 14.54 -17.44 -4.10
CA ALA A 149 14.13 -18.71 -4.69
C ALA A 149 13.17 -19.46 -3.77
N LYS A 150 13.45 -19.48 -2.46
CA LYS A 150 12.54 -20.04 -1.44
C LYS A 150 11.18 -19.34 -1.47
N TRP A 151 11.16 -18.01 -1.44
CA TRP A 151 9.91 -17.26 -1.36
C TRP A 151 9.12 -17.26 -2.67
N ASP A 152 9.78 -17.27 -3.82
CA ASP A 152 9.15 -17.45 -5.14
C ASP A 152 8.45 -18.81 -5.24
N GLU A 153 9.12 -19.87 -4.78
CA GLU A 153 8.52 -21.20 -4.73
C GLU A 153 7.34 -21.25 -3.75
N TYR A 154 7.47 -20.60 -2.58
CA TYR A 154 6.38 -20.47 -1.62
C TYR A 154 5.14 -19.79 -2.25
N MET A 155 5.34 -18.66 -2.94
CA MET A 155 4.27 -17.93 -3.64
C MET A 155 3.65 -18.78 -4.76
N ARG A 156 4.48 -19.49 -5.54
CA ARG A 156 4.03 -20.39 -6.61
C ARG A 156 3.18 -21.54 -6.07
N VAL A 157 3.62 -22.20 -5.00
CA VAL A 157 2.88 -23.30 -4.35
C VAL A 157 1.55 -22.81 -3.79
N ALA A 158 1.53 -21.65 -3.14
CA ALA A 158 0.32 -21.03 -2.61
C ALA A 158 -0.70 -20.71 -3.72
N LEU A 159 -0.26 -20.13 -4.84
CA LEU A 159 -1.14 -19.88 -5.98
C LEU A 159 -1.61 -21.20 -6.63
N SER A 160 -0.74 -22.21 -6.71
CA SER A 160 -1.09 -23.53 -7.30
C SER A 160 -2.19 -24.28 -6.55
N GLN A 161 -2.57 -23.85 -5.34
CA GLN A 161 -3.71 -24.42 -4.63
C GLN A 161 -5.03 -24.13 -5.33
N ILE A 162 -5.10 -23.05 -6.11
CA ILE A 162 -6.33 -22.66 -6.83
C ILE A 162 -6.21 -22.73 -8.34
N VAL A 163 -5.00 -22.80 -8.90
CA VAL A 163 -4.76 -23.00 -10.34
C VAL A 163 -4.09 -24.35 -10.63
N ASP A 164 -4.42 -24.99 -11.76
CA ASP A 164 -3.91 -26.33 -12.09
C ASP A 164 -2.73 -26.38 -13.07
N ASN A 165 -2.31 -25.24 -13.62
CA ASN A 165 -1.30 -25.14 -14.66
C ASN A 165 -0.16 -24.16 -14.34
N LEU A 166 0.20 -24.01 -13.07
CA LEU A 166 1.35 -23.20 -12.63
C LEU A 166 2.56 -24.10 -12.31
N ASP A 167 3.04 -24.80 -13.33
CA ASP A 167 4.16 -25.74 -13.30
C ASP A 167 5.30 -25.27 -14.23
N SER A 168 6.36 -26.07 -14.35
CA SER A 168 7.53 -25.74 -15.17
C SER A 168 7.25 -25.65 -16.68
N ASP A 169 6.18 -26.28 -17.17
CA ASP A 169 5.86 -26.28 -18.59
C ASP A 169 5.20 -24.94 -18.98
N ASN A 170 4.39 -24.39 -18.08
CA ASN A 170 3.71 -23.11 -18.30
C ASN A 170 4.46 -21.90 -17.72
N LEU A 171 5.13 -22.03 -16.57
CA LEU A 171 5.81 -20.93 -15.89
C LEU A 171 7.08 -20.54 -16.64
N VAL A 172 7.12 -19.30 -17.13
CA VAL A 172 8.28 -18.73 -17.80
C VAL A 172 9.21 -18.04 -16.81
N ARG A 173 8.65 -17.23 -15.91
CA ARG A 173 9.42 -16.44 -14.93
C ARG A 173 8.54 -15.93 -13.79
N ILE A 174 9.16 -15.80 -12.62
CA ILE A 174 8.63 -15.04 -11.50
C ILE A 174 9.41 -13.72 -11.39
N PHE A 175 8.68 -12.62 -11.20
CA PHE A 175 9.25 -11.31 -10.85
C PHE A 175 8.77 -10.95 -9.46
N SER A 176 9.67 -11.01 -8.47
CA SER A 176 9.33 -10.80 -7.08
C SER A 176 10.16 -9.72 -6.41
N ASP A 177 9.55 -9.15 -5.37
CA ASP A 177 10.05 -8.03 -4.62
C ASP A 177 9.81 -8.25 -3.14
N GLY A 178 10.88 -8.50 -2.40
CA GLY A 178 10.84 -8.52 -0.94
C GLY A 178 10.70 -7.10 -0.38
N PRO A 179 10.23 -6.96 0.87
CA PRO A 179 10.14 -5.67 1.55
C PRO A 179 11.39 -4.80 1.49
N TRP A 180 12.57 -5.42 1.66
CA TRP A 180 13.85 -4.72 1.61
C TRP A 180 14.19 -4.21 0.20
N ASP A 181 13.90 -5.00 -0.84
CA ASP A 181 14.06 -4.57 -2.22
C ASP A 181 13.17 -3.38 -2.56
N GLN A 182 11.96 -3.32 -1.98
CA GLN A 182 10.99 -2.26 -2.24
C GLN A 182 11.45 -0.93 -1.64
N GLU A 183 11.92 -0.95 -0.40
CA GLU A 183 12.53 0.23 0.24
C GLU A 183 13.74 0.73 -0.53
N PHE A 184 14.63 -0.17 -0.96
CA PHE A 184 15.82 0.18 -1.73
C PHE A 184 15.47 0.92 -3.04
N ARG A 185 14.40 0.50 -3.72
CA ARG A 185 13.94 1.14 -4.96
C ARG A 185 13.13 2.41 -4.75
N ASN A 186 12.49 2.55 -3.58
CA ASN A 186 11.65 3.70 -3.27
C ASN A 186 11.73 4.04 -1.77
N THR A 187 12.47 5.10 -1.44
CA THR A 187 12.60 5.60 -0.07
C THR A 187 11.29 6.16 0.51
N GLY A 188 10.25 6.35 -0.31
CA GLY A 188 8.87 6.59 0.14
C GLY A 188 8.21 5.36 0.79
N MET A 189 8.72 4.16 0.50
CA MET A 189 8.24 2.88 1.03
C MET A 189 9.21 2.33 2.07
N LEU A 190 9.53 3.14 3.09
CA LEU A 190 10.38 2.70 4.19
C LEU A 190 9.80 1.42 4.84
N GLY A 191 10.63 0.41 5.02
CA GLY A 191 10.26 -0.94 5.48
C GLY A 191 9.50 -1.78 4.44
N GLY A 192 9.44 -1.34 3.18
CA GLY A 192 8.52 -1.87 2.18
C GLY A 192 7.04 -1.69 2.55
N SER A 193 6.76 -0.84 3.55
CA SER A 193 5.41 -0.76 4.11
C SER A 193 4.46 -0.07 3.14
N TRP A 194 3.46 -0.81 2.69
CA TRP A 194 2.40 -0.30 1.82
C TRP A 194 1.48 0.71 2.51
N TYR A 195 1.38 0.60 3.84
CA TYR A 195 0.73 1.59 4.68
C TYR A 195 1.66 2.71 5.10
N GLY A 196 2.98 2.61 4.90
CA GLY A 196 3.95 3.59 5.36
C GLY A 196 4.22 3.48 6.87
N LEU A 197 3.40 4.10 7.70
CA LEU A 197 3.47 3.96 9.18
C LEU A 197 2.47 2.91 9.69
N ARG A 198 2.64 2.44 10.93
CA ARG A 198 1.77 1.46 11.56
C ARG A 198 0.32 1.97 11.60
N CYS A 199 -0.62 1.04 11.49
CA CYS A 199 -2.05 1.30 11.63
C CYS A 199 -2.47 0.94 13.06
N ASP A 200 -2.32 1.86 13.99
CA ASP A 200 -2.85 1.72 15.35
C ASP A 200 -3.68 2.96 15.73
N ARG A 201 -4.24 2.96 16.94
CA ARG A 201 -5.09 4.06 17.39
C ARG A 201 -4.38 5.41 17.34
N ASP A 202 -3.07 5.44 17.63
CA ASP A 202 -2.31 6.68 17.82
C ASP A 202 -1.76 7.21 16.48
N GLU A 203 -1.59 6.35 15.47
CA GLU A 203 -1.04 6.69 14.15
C GLU A 203 -2.08 6.61 13.01
N TRP A 204 -3.39 6.61 13.30
CA TRP A 204 -4.46 6.42 12.29
C TRP A 204 -5.41 7.61 12.15
N TRP A 205 -6.01 7.75 10.96
CA TRP A 205 -6.90 8.85 10.57
C TRP A 205 -6.33 10.24 10.88
N ASN A 206 -6.99 11.01 11.76
CA ASN A 206 -6.70 12.41 12.04
C ASN A 206 -5.47 12.60 12.93
N GLU A 207 -4.89 11.51 13.43
CA GLU A 207 -3.67 11.52 14.23
C GLU A 207 -2.44 11.16 13.39
N ARG A 208 -2.62 10.92 12.08
CA ARG A 208 -1.58 10.40 11.18
C ARG A 208 -0.86 11.53 10.43
N PRO A 209 0.49 11.58 10.41
CA PRO A 209 1.43 10.69 11.11
C PRO A 209 1.56 10.99 12.61
N LEU A 210 1.28 12.24 12.96
CA LEU A 210 1.17 12.81 14.30
C LEU A 210 0.04 13.83 14.24
N PRO A 211 -0.69 14.10 15.33
CA PRO A 211 -1.75 15.10 15.37
C PRO A 211 -1.33 16.46 14.76
N GLU A 212 -0.13 16.94 15.11
CA GLU A 212 0.38 18.23 14.63
C GLU A 212 0.75 18.27 13.13
N LEU A 213 0.85 17.10 12.49
CA LEU A 213 1.17 16.95 11.05
C LEU A 213 -0.05 16.53 10.22
N ALA A 214 -1.19 16.23 10.84
CA ALA A 214 -2.36 15.66 10.16
C ALA A 214 -3.02 16.63 9.16
N ARG A 215 -2.85 17.94 9.36
CA ARG A 215 -3.24 18.98 8.39
C ARG A 215 -2.12 19.32 7.40
N PHE A 216 -1.19 18.39 7.16
CA PHE A 216 -0.08 18.46 6.20
C PHE A 216 0.96 19.55 6.45
N ARG A 217 0.68 20.60 7.21
CA ARG A 217 1.68 21.63 7.54
C ARG A 217 2.78 21.03 8.41
N VAL A 218 4.03 21.41 8.14
CA VAL A 218 5.14 21.07 9.02
C VAL A 218 5.31 22.21 10.04
N PRO A 219 5.19 21.92 11.36
CA PRO A 219 5.44 22.93 12.39
C PRO A 219 6.81 23.57 12.22
N ASP A 220 6.86 24.88 12.44
CA ASP A 220 8.08 25.70 12.45
C ASP A 220 8.87 25.76 11.12
N ILE A 221 8.31 25.23 10.03
CA ILE A 221 8.91 25.30 8.68
C ILE A 221 7.87 25.83 7.68
N ASP A 222 7.89 27.15 7.50
CA ASP A 222 6.97 27.84 6.60
C ASP A 222 7.06 27.32 5.15
N GLY A 223 5.91 27.07 4.55
CA GLY A 223 5.79 26.62 3.17
C GLY A 223 6.13 25.13 2.93
N LEU A 224 6.43 24.36 3.97
CA LEU A 224 6.64 22.91 3.85
C LEU A 224 5.37 22.11 4.19
N TYR A 225 4.91 21.30 3.23
CA TYR A 225 3.73 20.46 3.36
C TYR A 225 4.03 18.97 3.15
N LEU A 226 3.59 18.14 4.10
CA LEU A 226 3.84 16.70 4.17
C LEU A 226 2.66 15.87 3.65
N SER A 227 2.45 15.91 2.34
CA SER A 227 1.49 15.03 1.65
C SER A 227 2.13 13.70 1.26
N HIS A 228 2.29 12.77 2.22
CA HIS A 228 2.78 11.41 1.95
C HIS A 228 1.62 10.46 1.66
N GLN A 229 1.68 9.72 0.55
CA GLN A 229 0.56 8.92 0.05
C GLN A 229 -0.01 7.92 1.07
N SER A 230 0.84 7.25 1.84
CA SER A 230 0.40 6.22 2.79
C SER A 230 0.52 6.66 4.25
N SER A 231 1.41 7.61 4.54
CA SER A 231 1.81 7.96 5.91
C SER A 231 1.20 9.27 6.42
N ALA A 232 0.49 10.03 5.58
CA ALA A 232 -0.28 11.19 6.00
C ALA A 232 -1.78 10.85 6.03
N HIS A 233 -2.57 11.67 6.73
CA HIS A 233 -4.03 11.59 6.70
C HIS A 233 -4.58 11.56 5.25
N PRO A 234 -5.57 10.70 4.91
CA PRO A 234 -6.32 9.79 5.77
C PRO A 234 -5.65 8.44 6.07
N GLY A 235 -4.48 8.19 5.48
CA GLY A 235 -3.72 6.94 5.61
C GLY A 235 -4.14 5.88 4.59
N GLY A 236 -3.16 5.05 4.20
CA GLY A 236 -3.35 3.82 3.43
C GLY A 236 -3.81 3.99 1.97
N LEU A 237 -3.10 3.33 1.04
CA LEU A 237 -3.42 3.21 -0.40
C LEU A 237 -3.32 4.51 -1.21
N CYS A 238 -3.30 4.37 -2.56
CA CYS A 238 -3.25 5.46 -3.54
C CYS A 238 -4.58 6.24 -3.58
N LEU A 239 -4.95 6.85 -2.47
CA LEU A 239 -6.16 7.64 -2.35
C LEU A 239 -5.89 9.03 -2.95
N MET A 240 -6.67 9.37 -3.98
CA MET A 240 -6.76 10.75 -4.50
C MET A 240 -7.13 11.76 -3.40
N ALA A 241 -7.62 11.27 -2.25
CA ALA A 241 -7.95 12.06 -1.06
C ALA A 241 -6.77 12.88 -0.51
N VAL A 242 -5.52 12.40 -0.59
CA VAL A 242 -4.38 13.13 0.00
C VAL A 242 -4.15 14.46 -0.70
N GLY A 243 -4.07 14.44 -2.04
CA GLY A 243 -3.92 15.68 -2.83
C GLY A 243 -5.14 16.59 -2.72
N TYR A 244 -6.34 16.01 -2.65
CA TYR A 244 -7.57 16.75 -2.42
C TYR A 244 -7.60 17.45 -1.05
N ASN A 245 -7.18 16.77 0.01
CA ASN A 245 -7.09 17.36 1.34
C ASN A 245 -6.00 18.43 1.40
N LEU A 246 -4.84 18.20 0.79
CA LEU A 246 -3.78 19.20 0.67
C LEU A 246 -4.27 20.49 0.01
N MET A 247 -5.09 20.39 -1.05
CA MET A 247 -5.62 21.57 -1.73
C MET A 247 -6.44 22.46 -0.79
N HIS A 248 -7.22 21.89 0.14
CA HIS A 248 -7.92 22.68 1.15
C HIS A 248 -6.94 23.50 1.99
N ILE A 249 -5.85 22.87 2.44
CA ILE A 249 -4.81 23.51 3.25
C ILE A 249 -4.08 24.61 2.48
N LEU A 250 -3.78 24.38 1.19
CA LEU A 250 -3.14 25.38 0.34
C LEU A 250 -4.04 26.61 0.09
N ILE A 251 -5.37 26.41 -0.01
CA ILE A 251 -6.32 27.52 -0.09
C ILE A 251 -6.37 28.29 1.22
N GLU A 252 -6.40 27.59 2.36
CA GLU A 252 -6.41 28.21 3.69
C GLU A 252 -5.20 29.10 3.95
N ASP A 253 -4.04 28.70 3.41
CA ASP A 253 -2.79 29.44 3.53
C ASP A 253 -2.62 30.51 2.45
N GLY A 254 -3.60 30.68 1.55
CA GLY A 254 -3.53 31.67 0.47
C GLY A 254 -2.49 31.34 -0.61
N ILE A 255 -2.00 30.10 -0.65
CA ILE A 255 -1.05 29.62 -1.67
C ILE A 255 -1.78 29.30 -2.97
N ALA A 256 -3.01 28.80 -2.89
CA ALA A 256 -3.83 28.47 -4.04
C ALA A 256 -5.17 29.22 -3.99
N GLU A 257 -5.58 29.76 -5.13
CA GLU A 257 -6.94 30.29 -5.30
C GLU A 257 -7.83 29.20 -5.91
N PRO A 258 -9.02 28.92 -5.33
CA PRO A 258 -9.91 27.91 -5.88
C PRO A 258 -10.51 28.39 -7.20
N GLY A 259 -10.35 27.60 -8.27
CA GLY A 259 -11.04 27.82 -9.55
C GLY A 259 -12.47 27.26 -9.55
N ASP A 260 -13.21 27.46 -10.65
CA ASP A 260 -14.60 27.02 -10.80
C ASP A 260 -14.82 25.49 -10.68
N TRP A 261 -13.74 24.71 -10.84
CA TRP A 261 -13.74 23.26 -10.70
C TRP A 261 -13.62 22.79 -9.24
N TRP A 262 -13.28 23.69 -8.31
CA TRP A 262 -13.05 23.32 -6.92
C TRP A 262 -14.36 23.10 -6.18
N TYR A 263 -14.48 21.94 -5.54
CA TYR A 263 -15.54 21.65 -4.59
C TYR A 263 -14.91 21.19 -3.28
N ALA A 264 -15.16 21.93 -2.20
CA ALA A 264 -14.75 21.52 -0.86
C ALA A 264 -15.59 20.34 -0.37
N SER A 265 -15.01 19.49 0.47
CA SER A 265 -15.74 18.38 1.07
C SER A 265 -16.87 18.96 1.94
N PRO A 266 -18.09 18.40 1.92
CA PRO A 266 -19.16 18.83 2.82
C PRO A 266 -18.82 18.58 4.30
N TRP A 267 -17.82 17.74 4.56
CA TRP A 267 -17.32 17.41 5.90
C TRP A 267 -16.01 18.14 6.24
N TYR A 268 -15.54 19.03 5.37
CA TYR A 268 -14.34 19.80 5.64
C TYR A 268 -14.58 20.76 6.81
N ILE A 269 -13.63 20.80 7.75
CA ILE A 269 -13.65 21.72 8.89
C ILE A 269 -12.55 22.75 8.65
N PRO A 270 -12.91 24.00 8.28
CA PRO A 270 -11.95 25.08 8.11
C PRO A 270 -11.19 25.37 9.40
N GLU A 271 -9.91 25.71 9.26
CA GLU A 271 -9.11 26.16 10.39
C GLU A 271 -9.51 27.57 10.81
N GLU A 272 -9.73 27.76 12.11
CA GLU A 272 -10.08 29.06 12.66
C GLU A 272 -8.96 30.07 12.38
N GLY A 273 -9.32 31.26 11.88
CA GLY A 273 -8.37 32.32 11.56
C GLY A 273 -7.70 32.21 10.18
N LYS A 274 -8.01 31.18 9.38
CA LYS A 274 -7.53 31.04 7.99
C LYS A 274 -8.61 31.37 6.96
N ILE A 275 -8.20 31.52 5.69
CA ILE A 275 -9.13 31.68 4.57
C ILE A 275 -9.95 30.39 4.45
N SER A 276 -11.28 30.44 4.42
CA SER A 276 -12.06 29.19 4.26
C SER A 276 -11.85 28.58 2.88
N ALA A 277 -11.47 27.30 2.83
CA ALA A 277 -11.42 26.53 1.58
C ALA A 277 -12.83 26.15 1.05
N ILE A 278 -13.88 26.38 1.84
CA ILE A 278 -15.26 26.21 1.39
C ILE A 278 -15.61 27.41 0.51
N PRO A 279 -15.92 27.22 -0.79
CA PRO A 279 -16.37 28.30 -1.65
C PRO A 279 -17.54 29.03 -0.99
N ARG A 280 -17.63 30.36 -1.16
CA ARG A 280 -18.83 31.10 -0.77
C ARG A 280 -20.01 30.42 -1.46
N ARG A 281 -20.83 29.68 -0.69
CA ARG A 281 -22.04 29.07 -1.23
C ARG A 281 -22.87 30.23 -1.80
N PRO A 282 -23.40 30.12 -3.03
CA PRO A 282 -24.41 31.07 -3.48
C PRO A 282 -25.51 31.12 -2.42
N GLU A 283 -26.03 32.30 -2.10
CA GLU A 283 -27.08 32.49 -1.07
C GLU A 283 -28.29 31.54 -1.29
N SER A 284 -28.48 31.05 -2.52
CA SER A 284 -29.51 30.10 -2.92
C SER A 284 -29.32 28.65 -2.43
N VAL A 285 -28.18 28.30 -1.84
CA VAL A 285 -27.89 26.94 -1.32
C VAL A 285 -27.80 26.93 0.22
N ALA A 286 -28.27 27.99 0.88
CA ALA A 286 -28.54 27.97 2.30
C ALA A 286 -29.81 27.13 2.57
N THR A 287 -29.64 25.88 2.99
CA THR A 287 -30.52 25.02 3.84
C THR A 287 -30.12 23.54 3.59
N ARG A 288 -30.05 22.62 4.55
CA ARG A 288 -30.54 22.51 5.94
C ARG A 288 -29.42 22.10 6.89
#